data_AF-A0A2V6PLG5-F1
#
_entry.id   AF-A0A2V6PLG5-F1
#
_cell.length_a   1.000
_cell.length_b   1.000
_cell.length_c   1.000
_cell.angle_alpha   90.00
_cell.angle_beta   90.00
_cell.angle_gamma   90.00
#
_symmetry.space_group_name_H-M   'P 1'
#
loop_
_entity.id
_entity.type
_entity.pdbx_description
1 polymer ?
#
loop_
_entity_poly.entity_id
_entity_poly.type
_entity_poly.pdbx_seq_one_letter_code
_entity_poly.pdbx_strand_id
1 'polypeptide(L)'
;MAAALVWMALVRWCALLSLGALIGALVLETVVLPPGERELVRVQRRLRVWSRAAAIVLLLATAGELVGRAQTMSGGGLAAAIGAAPLVLMRTHFGTIWMLRAVALVLVLFLSWSGSRGARVSSLCLASGVALTTALIGHAADWGDLTVSVAVDWVHVMAAAAWTGGLPGLAIVALRERHAWLPALLATVVRRFSRLAGLCLFAVVLSGLYNAWVQIRSLPAVWTTPYGRVLLAKIAVFLVLAAIGAVNRHAIVPYLGSGRRPRGLVTRSVRLTRLALVGPRRASSPFGLAARLTRYVGAEAILALVVFGCTAVLGESTPGRHAGRHGRGQERRGPIHTTMEQLHESGGVPSGWSFAAPAGDEDRGRDVFTKLECFACHRVDGAAFPPPSRPGPDLTTVGAHHPTGYLVESIMNPNAVIVDGPGYTGPDGRSIMPDYRDSLTIADLIDLVAYLESLTGNHN
;
A
#
# COMPACT_ATOMS: atom_id res chain seq x y z
N MET A 1 -12.31 -9.77 -14.08
CA MET A 1 -11.26 -8.91 -13.48
C MET A 1 -11.81 -7.82 -12.55
N ALA A 2 -12.76 -6.97 -12.97
CA ALA A 2 -13.26 -5.87 -12.12
C ALA A 2 -13.87 -6.31 -10.77
N ALA A 3 -14.66 -7.38 -10.74
CA ALA A 3 -15.27 -7.89 -9.50
C ALA A 3 -14.23 -8.38 -8.47
N ALA A 4 -13.14 -9.00 -8.93
CA ALA A 4 -12.06 -9.47 -8.06
C ALA A 4 -11.28 -8.31 -7.43
N LEU A 5 -11.00 -7.26 -8.21
CA LEU A 5 -10.37 -6.03 -7.72
C LEU A 5 -11.24 -5.32 -6.67
N VAL A 6 -12.56 -5.23 -6.92
CA VAL A 6 -13.51 -4.65 -5.97
C VAL A 6 -13.55 -5.47 -4.67
N TRP A 7 -13.60 -6.80 -4.78
CA TRP A 7 -13.56 -7.68 -3.60
C TRP A 7 -12.29 -7.47 -2.77
N MET A 8 -11.12 -7.47 -3.40
CA MET A 8 -9.84 -7.26 -2.71
C MET A 8 -9.77 -5.89 -2.02
N ALA A 9 -10.22 -4.83 -2.72
CA ALA A 9 -10.29 -3.50 -2.14
C ALA A 9 -11.25 -3.44 -0.94
N LEU A 10 -12.39 -4.13 -0.97
CA LEU A 10 -13.33 -4.20 0.15
C LEU A 10 -12.74 -4.96 1.34
N VAL A 11 -12.12 -6.12 1.11
CA VAL A 11 -11.45 -6.89 2.16
C VAL A 11 -10.37 -6.04 2.83
N ARG A 12 -9.53 -5.38 2.04
CA ARG A 12 -8.47 -4.52 2.55
C ARG A 12 -9.00 -3.28 3.27
N TRP A 13 -10.09 -2.70 2.79
CA TRP A 13 -10.76 -1.61 3.47
C TRP A 13 -11.26 -2.04 4.86
N CYS A 14 -11.91 -3.21 4.94
CA CYS A 14 -12.33 -3.81 6.21
C CYS A 14 -11.14 -4.10 7.13
N ALA A 15 -10.02 -4.62 6.60
CA ALA A 15 -8.80 -4.87 7.36
C ALA A 15 -8.22 -3.57 7.95
N LEU A 16 -8.06 -2.52 7.12
CA LEU A 16 -7.54 -1.24 7.59
C LEU A 16 -8.43 -0.56 8.64
N LEU A 17 -9.76 -0.62 8.44
CA LEU A 17 -10.72 -0.07 9.40
C LEU A 17 -10.70 -0.79 10.75
N SER A 18 -10.67 -2.13 10.72
CA SER A 18 -10.63 -2.95 11.93
C SER A 18 -9.30 -2.84 12.67
N LEU A 19 -8.17 -2.77 11.95
CA LEU A 19 -6.86 -2.46 12.51
C LEU A 19 -6.85 -1.08 13.17
N GLY A 20 -7.39 -0.07 12.48
CA GLY A 20 -7.57 1.28 13.01
C GLY A 20 -8.37 1.27 14.31
N ALA A 21 -9.55 0.65 14.30
CA ALA A 21 -10.41 0.53 15.48
C ALA A 21 -9.74 -0.20 16.65
N LEU A 22 -9.01 -1.29 16.38
CA LEU A 22 -8.29 -2.06 17.39
C LEU A 22 -7.19 -1.22 18.06
N ILE A 23 -6.29 -0.64 17.27
CA ILE A 23 -5.19 0.19 17.79
C ILE A 23 -5.76 1.42 18.50
N GLY A 24 -6.73 2.11 17.89
CA GLY A 24 -7.36 3.28 18.49
C GLY A 24 -7.98 2.99 19.86
N ALA A 25 -8.72 1.87 20.01
CA ALA A 25 -9.29 1.48 21.28
C ALA A 25 -8.23 1.15 22.34
N LEU A 26 -7.16 0.44 21.95
CA LEU A 26 -6.04 0.10 22.83
C LEU A 26 -5.27 1.35 23.27
N VAL A 27 -5.01 2.29 22.36
CA VAL A 27 -4.34 3.56 22.68
C VAL A 27 -5.20 4.43 23.59
N LEU A 28 -6.52 4.49 23.36
CA LEU A 28 -7.42 5.22 24.26
C LEU A 28 -7.34 4.66 25.69
N GLU A 29 -7.41 3.34 25.84
CA GLU A 29 -7.42 2.70 27.16
C GLU A 29 -6.06 2.79 27.89
N THR A 30 -4.94 2.71 27.17
CA THR A 30 -3.60 2.63 27.77
C THR A 30 -2.89 3.97 27.90
N VAL A 31 -3.12 4.90 26.95
CA VAL A 31 -2.40 6.19 26.86
C VAL A 31 -3.28 7.36 27.28
N VAL A 32 -4.56 7.36 26.89
CA VAL A 32 -5.43 8.54 27.06
C VAL A 32 -6.17 8.52 28.39
N LEU A 33 -6.88 7.42 28.68
CA LEU A 33 -7.71 7.30 29.88
C LEU A 33 -6.84 7.25 31.15
N PRO A 34 -7.13 8.07 32.18
CA PRO A 34 -6.45 7.96 33.46
C PRO A 34 -6.77 6.62 34.16
N PRO A 35 -5.79 5.99 34.82
CA PRO A 35 -6.03 4.77 35.59
C PRO A 35 -6.81 5.08 36.89
N GLY A 36 -7.58 4.11 37.38
CA GLY A 36 -8.18 4.14 38.73
C GLY A 36 -9.52 4.86 38.87
N GLU A 37 -10.03 5.52 37.84
CA GLU A 37 -11.31 6.24 37.91
C GLU A 37 -12.52 5.31 37.77
N ARG A 38 -13.43 5.33 38.75
CA ARG A 38 -14.61 4.45 38.78
C ARG A 38 -15.58 4.76 37.63
N GLU A 39 -15.71 6.03 37.21
CA GLU A 39 -16.58 6.42 36.10
C GLU A 39 -16.10 5.86 34.75
N LEU A 40 -14.84 5.43 34.65
CA LEU A 40 -14.25 4.90 33.42
C LEU A 40 -14.37 3.38 33.28
N VAL A 41 -14.75 2.65 34.32
CA VAL A 41 -14.84 1.17 34.28
C VAL A 41 -15.79 0.69 33.19
N ARG A 42 -16.95 1.36 33.03
CA ARG A 42 -17.93 1.04 31.99
C ARG A 42 -17.39 1.34 30.59
N VAL A 43 -16.66 2.44 30.45
CA VAL A 43 -16.01 2.85 29.20
C VAL A 43 -14.93 1.86 28.79
N GLN A 44 -14.06 1.47 29.72
CA GLN A 44 -13.04 0.44 29.49
C GLN A 44 -13.67 -0.89 29.08
N ARG A 45 -14.76 -1.33 29.73
CA ARG A 45 -15.48 -2.56 29.32
C ARG A 45 -15.99 -2.49 27.88
N ARG A 46 -16.56 -1.35 27.46
CA ARG A 46 -17.01 -1.15 26.08
C ARG A 46 -15.84 -1.11 25.09
N LEU A 47 -14.75 -0.44 25.43
CA LEU A 47 -13.53 -0.45 24.61
C LEU A 47 -12.95 -1.86 24.45
N ARG A 48 -13.05 -2.71 25.47
CA ARG A 48 -12.66 -4.14 25.37
C ARG A 48 -13.58 -4.94 24.44
N VAL A 49 -14.90 -4.77 24.56
CA VAL A 49 -15.86 -5.41 23.62
C VAL A 49 -15.58 -4.96 22.19
N TRP A 50 -15.32 -3.66 21.99
CA TRP A 50 -14.96 -3.13 20.70
C TRP A 50 -13.64 -3.70 20.19
N SER A 51 -12.58 -3.67 21.00
CA SER A 51 -11.26 -4.23 20.62
C SER A 51 -11.40 -5.69 20.18
N ARG A 52 -12.24 -6.48 20.86
CA ARG A 52 -12.55 -7.86 20.48
C ARG A 52 -13.26 -7.95 19.13
N ALA A 53 -14.34 -7.20 18.96
CA ALA A 53 -15.06 -7.17 17.68
C ALA A 53 -14.15 -6.75 16.52
N ALA A 54 -13.33 -5.71 16.73
CA ALA A 54 -12.36 -5.24 15.76
C ALA A 54 -11.31 -6.32 15.44
N ALA A 55 -10.75 -7.00 16.44
CA ALA A 55 -9.80 -8.09 16.23
C ALA A 55 -10.41 -9.29 15.50
N ILE A 56 -11.68 -9.65 15.78
CA ILE A 56 -12.40 -10.70 15.05
C ILE A 56 -12.61 -10.31 13.59
N VAL A 57 -13.11 -9.10 13.33
CA VAL A 57 -13.30 -8.61 11.96
C VAL A 57 -11.96 -8.55 11.21
N LEU A 58 -10.89 -8.12 11.87
CA LEU A 58 -9.55 -8.09 11.29
C LEU A 58 -9.01 -9.48 10.98
N LEU A 59 -9.27 -10.47 11.84
CA LEU A 59 -8.90 -11.86 11.59
C LEU A 59 -9.66 -12.45 10.38
N LEU A 60 -10.97 -12.16 10.27
CA LEU A 60 -11.78 -12.57 9.12
C LEU A 60 -11.32 -11.87 7.83
N ALA A 61 -11.02 -10.57 7.89
CA ALA A 61 -10.46 -9.84 6.75
C ALA A 61 -9.08 -10.39 6.34
N THR A 62 -8.24 -10.75 7.31
CA THR A 62 -6.94 -11.42 7.07
C THR A 62 -7.14 -12.75 6.35
N ALA A 63 -8.13 -13.57 6.73
CA ALA A 63 -8.48 -14.77 5.98
C ALA A 63 -8.96 -14.46 4.56
N GLY A 64 -9.75 -13.41 4.37
CA GLY A 64 -10.16 -12.92 3.05
C GLY A 64 -8.98 -12.50 2.17
N GLU A 65 -7.95 -11.87 2.75
CA GLU A 65 -6.72 -11.49 2.03
C GLU A 65 -5.97 -12.73 1.51
N LEU A 66 -5.90 -13.80 2.32
CA LEU A 66 -5.30 -15.07 1.88
C LEU A 66 -6.04 -15.65 0.68
N VAL A 67 -7.37 -15.67 0.72
CA VAL A 67 -8.19 -16.15 -0.41
C VAL A 67 -7.93 -15.30 -1.65
N GLY A 68 -7.93 -13.97 -1.52
CA GLY A 68 -7.66 -13.06 -2.64
C GLY A 68 -6.26 -13.25 -3.25
N ARG A 69 -5.24 -13.44 -2.41
CA ARG A 69 -3.87 -13.74 -2.87
C ARG A 69 -3.78 -15.09 -3.55
N ALA A 70 -4.37 -16.14 -2.98
CA ALA A 70 -4.38 -17.46 -3.58
C ALA A 70 -5.15 -17.51 -4.92
N GLN A 71 -6.25 -16.77 -5.05
CA GLN A 71 -6.96 -16.58 -6.33
C GLN A 71 -6.05 -15.91 -7.36
N THR A 72 -5.34 -14.84 -6.97
CA THR A 72 -4.45 -14.11 -7.87
C THR A 72 -3.29 -15.00 -8.36
N MET A 73 -2.74 -15.84 -7.49
CA MET A 73 -1.62 -16.73 -7.84
C MET A 73 -2.02 -17.98 -8.61
N SER A 74 -3.21 -18.54 -8.34
CA SER A 74 -3.70 -19.75 -9.03
C SER A 74 -4.39 -19.47 -10.36
N GLY A 75 -4.76 -18.21 -10.65
CA GLY A 75 -5.51 -17.82 -11.85
C GLY A 75 -6.95 -18.37 -11.92
N GLY A 76 -7.41 -19.08 -10.88
CA GLY A 76 -8.69 -19.78 -10.86
C GLY A 76 -9.71 -19.20 -9.88
N GLY A 77 -10.87 -19.87 -9.79
CA GLY A 77 -11.93 -19.53 -8.84
C GLY A 77 -11.61 -19.92 -7.39
N LEU A 78 -12.62 -19.87 -6.51
CA LEU A 78 -12.45 -20.17 -5.08
C LEU A 78 -11.85 -21.57 -4.81
N ALA A 79 -12.26 -22.59 -5.57
CA ALA A 79 -11.75 -23.95 -5.40
C ALA A 79 -10.23 -24.05 -5.67
N ALA A 80 -9.76 -23.42 -6.75
CA ALA A 80 -8.34 -23.35 -7.08
C ALA A 80 -7.55 -22.59 -6.00
N ALA A 81 -8.12 -21.51 -5.47
CA ALA A 81 -7.51 -20.75 -4.39
C ALA A 81 -7.39 -21.56 -3.09
N ILE A 82 -8.40 -22.37 -2.73
CA ILE A 82 -8.32 -23.27 -1.58
C ILE A 82 -7.24 -24.32 -1.79
N GLY A 83 -7.16 -24.91 -3.00
CA GLY A 83 -6.10 -25.87 -3.35
C GLY A 83 -4.69 -25.26 -3.31
N ALA A 84 -4.54 -24.00 -3.72
CA ALA A 84 -3.27 -23.29 -3.71
C ALA A 84 -2.88 -22.73 -2.33
N ALA A 85 -3.81 -22.59 -1.39
CA ALA A 85 -3.58 -21.93 -0.10
C ALA A 85 -2.41 -22.54 0.71
N PRO A 86 -2.23 -23.87 0.82
CA PRO A 86 -1.08 -24.45 1.51
C PRO A 86 0.26 -24.04 0.88
N LEU A 87 0.33 -24.01 -0.45
CA LEU A 87 1.54 -23.60 -1.17
C LEU A 87 1.81 -22.11 -0.93
N VAL A 88 0.79 -21.27 -1.04
CA VAL A 88 0.89 -19.82 -0.77
C VAL A 88 1.37 -19.58 0.66
N LEU A 89 0.84 -20.30 1.64
CA LEU A 89 1.23 -20.13 3.05
C LEU A 89 2.66 -20.58 3.33
N MET A 90 3.10 -21.70 2.75
CA MET A 90 4.37 -22.35 3.11
C MET A 90 5.56 -21.95 2.24
N ARG A 91 5.31 -21.47 1.02
CA ARG A 91 6.36 -21.20 0.02
C ARG A 91 6.46 -19.75 -0.40
N THR A 92 5.72 -18.84 0.24
CA THR A 92 5.77 -17.41 -0.12
C THR A 92 6.11 -16.54 1.08
N HIS A 93 6.77 -15.41 0.79
CA HIS A 93 7.03 -14.35 1.76
C HIS A 93 5.73 -13.82 2.40
N PHE A 94 4.69 -13.65 1.57
CA PHE A 94 3.34 -13.29 2.03
C PHE A 94 2.80 -14.30 3.06
N GLY A 95 2.95 -15.60 2.80
CA GLY A 95 2.49 -16.68 3.68
C GLY A 95 3.10 -16.61 5.08
N THR A 96 4.42 -16.43 5.18
CA THR A 96 5.12 -16.26 6.45
C THR A 96 4.59 -15.07 7.24
N ILE A 97 4.47 -13.90 6.59
CA ILE A 97 3.99 -12.68 7.25
C ILE A 97 2.52 -12.83 7.67
N TRP A 98 1.70 -13.47 6.85
CA TRP A 98 0.31 -13.75 7.13
C TRP A 98 0.14 -14.64 8.37
N MET A 99 0.95 -15.70 8.50
CA MET A 99 0.92 -16.59 9.66
C MET A 99 1.29 -15.84 10.95
N LEU A 100 2.34 -15.02 10.90
CA LEU A 100 2.74 -14.17 12.04
C LEU A 100 1.62 -13.21 12.43
N ARG A 101 0.95 -12.57 11.45
CA ARG A 101 -0.22 -11.73 11.69
C ARG A 101 -1.35 -12.51 12.35
N ALA A 102 -1.69 -13.69 11.83
CA ALA A 102 -2.78 -14.51 12.35
C ALA A 102 -2.52 -14.93 13.81
N VAL A 103 -1.31 -15.39 14.12
CA VAL A 103 -0.90 -15.73 15.50
C VAL A 103 -1.00 -14.50 16.41
N ALA A 104 -0.49 -13.34 15.98
CA ALA A 104 -0.58 -12.12 16.77
C ALA A 104 -2.04 -11.71 17.06
N LEU A 105 -2.94 -11.85 16.08
CA LEU A 105 -4.37 -11.57 16.26
C LEU A 105 -5.05 -12.55 17.21
N VAL A 106 -4.73 -13.83 17.14
CA VAL A 106 -5.23 -14.85 18.09
C VAL A 106 -4.76 -14.52 19.51
N LEU A 107 -3.50 -14.11 19.69
CA LEU A 107 -2.98 -13.69 20.98
C LEU A 107 -3.66 -12.41 21.49
N VAL A 108 -3.93 -11.43 20.63
CA VAL A 108 -4.72 -10.24 20.99
C VAL A 108 -6.13 -10.64 21.45
N LEU A 109 -6.79 -11.57 20.75
CA LEU A 109 -8.11 -12.07 21.14
C LEU A 109 -8.06 -12.80 22.48
N PHE A 110 -7.04 -13.61 22.74
CA PHE A 110 -6.85 -14.27 24.03
C PHE A 110 -6.65 -13.23 25.16
N LEU A 111 -5.76 -12.26 24.97
CA LEU A 111 -5.46 -11.22 25.96
C LEU A 111 -6.64 -10.27 26.21
N SER A 112 -7.56 -10.14 25.25
CA SER A 112 -8.73 -9.25 25.37
C SER A 112 -9.73 -9.63 26.46
N TRP A 113 -9.67 -10.88 26.95
CA TRP A 113 -10.45 -11.35 28.10
C TRP A 113 -9.92 -10.82 29.43
N SER A 114 -8.64 -10.44 29.48
CA SER A 114 -8.04 -9.83 30.66
C SER A 114 -8.26 -8.32 30.67
N GLY A 115 -8.66 -7.80 31.83
CA GLY A 115 -8.75 -6.36 32.09
C GLY A 115 -7.45 -5.73 32.59
N SER A 116 -6.38 -6.51 32.76
CA SER A 116 -5.14 -6.00 33.36
C SER A 116 -4.41 -5.05 32.43
N ARG A 117 -3.78 -4.01 32.99
CA ARG A 117 -3.00 -3.04 32.21
C ARG A 117 -1.89 -3.72 31.39
N GLY A 118 -1.24 -4.74 31.97
CA GLY A 118 -0.23 -5.55 31.27
C GLY A 118 -0.79 -6.22 30.01
N ALA A 119 -1.94 -6.89 30.09
CA ALA A 119 -2.56 -7.53 28.94
C ALA A 119 -2.93 -6.53 27.82
N ARG A 120 -3.36 -5.31 28.19
CA ARG A 120 -3.69 -4.25 27.23
C ARG A 120 -2.46 -3.67 26.56
N VAL A 121 -1.37 -3.46 27.29
CA VAL A 121 -0.08 -3.03 26.71
C VAL A 121 0.48 -4.12 25.79
N SER A 122 0.47 -5.39 26.20
CA SER A 122 0.90 -6.50 25.35
C SER A 122 0.05 -6.61 24.08
N SER A 123 -1.27 -6.40 24.19
CA SER A 123 -2.17 -6.35 23.02
C SER A 123 -1.83 -5.20 22.07
N LEU A 124 -1.43 -4.04 22.59
CA LEU A 124 -0.99 -2.90 21.77
C LEU A 124 0.34 -3.19 21.07
N CYS A 125 1.29 -3.84 21.74
CA CYS A 125 2.54 -4.29 21.11
C CYS A 125 2.27 -5.28 19.97
N LEU A 126 1.40 -6.27 20.20
CA LEU A 126 0.99 -7.23 19.16
C LEU A 126 0.25 -6.54 18.00
N ALA A 127 -0.68 -5.63 18.29
CA ALA A 127 -1.38 -4.86 17.26
C ALA A 127 -0.43 -3.96 16.46
N SER A 128 0.66 -3.47 17.09
CA SER A 128 1.73 -2.76 16.39
C SER A 128 2.51 -3.69 15.44
N GLY A 129 2.78 -4.93 15.85
CA GLY A 129 3.33 -5.97 14.96
C GLY A 129 2.38 -6.29 13.80
N VAL A 130 1.07 -6.39 14.06
CA VAL A 130 0.05 -6.53 13.01
C VAL A 130 0.09 -5.35 12.05
N ALA A 131 0.24 -4.11 12.53
CA ALA A 131 0.43 -2.96 11.65
C ALA A 131 1.71 -3.06 10.82
N LEU A 132 2.83 -3.51 11.40
CA LEU A 132 4.08 -3.72 10.67
C LEU A 132 3.91 -4.71 9.52
N THR A 133 3.15 -5.79 9.75
CA THR A 133 2.88 -6.76 8.66
C THR A 133 2.14 -6.13 7.47
N THR A 134 1.40 -5.02 7.63
CA THR A 134 0.76 -4.32 6.49
C THR A 134 1.78 -3.63 5.60
N ALA A 135 2.85 -3.10 6.18
CA ALA A 135 3.97 -2.50 5.45
C ALA A 135 4.82 -3.58 4.76
N LEU A 136 5.05 -4.71 5.43
CA LEU A 136 5.86 -5.84 4.93
C LEU A 136 5.22 -6.60 3.75
N ILE A 137 3.91 -6.50 3.54
CA ILE A 137 3.21 -7.09 2.38
C ILE A 137 2.75 -6.04 1.35
N GLY A 138 3.11 -4.77 1.56
CA GLY A 138 2.74 -3.64 0.70
C GLY A 138 3.92 -3.10 -0.10
N HIS A 139 3.70 -2.03 -0.86
CA HIS A 139 4.72 -1.41 -1.73
C HIS A 139 5.96 -0.88 -1.02
N ALA A 140 5.90 -0.73 0.31
CA ALA A 140 7.05 -0.38 1.12
C ALA A 140 8.11 -1.51 1.12
N ALA A 141 7.66 -2.77 1.14
CA ALA A 141 8.51 -3.96 1.13
C ALA A 141 9.20 -4.22 -0.22
N ASP A 142 8.78 -3.55 -1.30
CA ASP A 142 9.49 -3.61 -2.59
C ASP A 142 10.95 -3.10 -2.49
N TRP A 143 11.29 -2.38 -1.42
CA TRP A 143 12.65 -1.95 -1.11
C TRP A 143 13.43 -2.95 -0.24
N GLY A 144 12.76 -4.00 0.24
CA GLY A 144 13.25 -4.94 1.25
C GLY A 144 12.58 -4.76 2.61
N ASP A 145 12.55 -5.85 3.40
CA ASP A 145 11.84 -5.92 4.69
C ASP A 145 12.43 -5.01 5.76
N LEU A 146 13.76 -4.84 5.77
CA LEU A 146 14.49 -4.04 6.75
C LEU A 146 14.94 -2.70 6.15
N THR A 147 13.96 -1.88 5.77
CA THR A 147 14.21 -0.58 5.13
C THR A 147 13.51 0.59 5.80
N VAL A 148 14.02 1.80 5.52
CA VAL A 148 13.38 3.05 5.92
C VAL A 148 11.96 3.14 5.36
N SER A 149 11.72 2.65 4.14
CA SER A 149 10.39 2.60 3.53
C SER A 149 9.38 1.82 4.38
N VAL A 150 9.75 0.62 4.83
CA VAL A 150 8.89 -0.19 5.72
C VAL A 150 8.68 0.50 7.07
N ALA A 151 9.74 1.06 7.66
CA ALA A 151 9.64 1.75 8.94
C ALA A 151 8.73 2.99 8.87
N VAL A 152 8.87 3.80 7.82
CA VAL A 152 8.04 5.00 7.60
C VAL A 152 6.59 4.63 7.34
N ASP A 153 6.32 3.60 6.55
CA ASP A 153 4.95 3.13 6.29
C ASP A 153 4.31 2.54 7.57
N TRP A 154 5.07 1.79 8.36
CA TRP A 154 4.61 1.30 9.67
C TRP A 154 4.25 2.45 10.62
N VAL A 155 5.09 3.48 10.71
CA VAL A 155 4.80 4.69 11.49
C VAL A 155 3.56 5.41 10.95
N HIS A 156 3.40 5.50 9.62
CA HIS A 156 2.21 6.08 8.99
C HIS A 156 0.94 5.36 9.42
N VAL A 157 0.92 4.03 9.31
CA VAL A 157 -0.21 3.18 9.68
C VAL A 157 -0.51 3.29 11.18
N MET A 158 0.50 3.23 12.04
CA MET A 158 0.33 3.36 13.49
C MET A 158 -0.24 4.73 13.88
N ALA A 159 0.28 5.81 13.30
CA ALA A 159 -0.18 7.16 13.57
C ALA A 159 -1.61 7.39 13.05
N ALA A 160 -1.92 6.93 11.84
CA ALA A 160 -3.26 6.99 11.28
C ALA A 160 -4.25 6.20 12.16
N ALA A 161 -3.93 4.94 12.49
CA ALA A 161 -4.76 4.06 13.30
C ALA A 161 -5.03 4.62 14.70
N ALA A 162 -4.00 5.08 15.41
CA ALA A 162 -4.14 5.66 16.75
C ALA A 162 -5.01 6.93 16.76
N TRP A 163 -4.91 7.77 15.73
CA TRP A 163 -5.72 8.98 15.62
C TRP A 163 -7.15 8.67 15.17
N THR A 164 -7.33 8.15 13.96
CA THR A 164 -8.66 8.01 13.35
C THR A 164 -9.46 6.89 13.98
N GLY A 165 -8.82 5.80 14.44
CA GLY A 165 -9.49 4.72 15.17
C GLY A 165 -9.88 5.12 16.60
N GLY A 166 -9.15 6.06 17.20
CA GLY A 166 -9.47 6.62 18.51
C GLY A 166 -10.66 7.58 18.49
N LEU A 167 -11.01 8.17 17.33
CA LEU A 167 -12.14 9.11 17.20
C LEU A 167 -13.50 8.44 17.47
N PRO A 168 -13.86 7.31 16.81
CA PRO A 168 -15.06 6.55 17.16
C PRO A 168 -15.06 6.08 18.62
N GLY A 169 -13.92 5.60 19.12
CA GLY A 169 -13.74 5.20 20.52
C GLY A 169 -14.08 6.33 21.49
N LEU A 170 -13.59 7.54 21.21
CA LEU A 170 -13.89 8.73 22.00
C LEU A 170 -15.35 9.17 21.84
N ALA A 171 -15.90 9.19 20.62
CA ALA A 171 -17.27 9.63 20.37
C ALA A 171 -18.33 8.72 20.99
N ILE A 172 -18.21 7.41 20.78
CA ILE A 172 -19.21 6.42 21.17
C ILE A 172 -19.09 6.07 22.64
N VAL A 173 -17.85 6.03 23.18
CA VAL A 173 -17.62 5.53 24.54
C VAL A 173 -17.46 6.65 25.56
N ALA A 174 -16.72 7.72 25.25
CA ALA A 174 -16.47 8.82 26.19
C ALA A 174 -17.52 9.94 26.11
N LEU A 175 -17.87 10.40 24.91
CA LEU A 175 -18.78 11.54 24.74
C LEU A 175 -20.26 11.19 24.92
N ARG A 176 -20.64 9.91 24.83
CA ARG A 176 -22.01 9.44 25.09
C ARG A 176 -22.35 9.39 26.58
N GLU A 177 -21.37 9.10 27.43
CA GLU A 177 -21.54 9.05 28.90
C GLU A 177 -21.06 10.33 29.60
N ARG A 178 -20.75 11.39 28.84
CA ARG A 178 -20.23 12.66 29.35
C ARG A 178 -21.04 13.28 30.50
N HIS A 179 -22.34 13.00 30.56
CA HIS A 179 -23.22 13.50 31.61
C HIS A 179 -22.97 12.84 32.97
N ALA A 180 -22.37 11.65 32.97
CA ALA A 180 -21.98 10.92 34.17
C ALA A 180 -20.55 11.24 34.63
N TRP A 181 -19.82 12.11 33.91
CA TRP A 181 -18.42 12.42 34.18
C TRP A 181 -18.26 13.80 34.81
N LEU A 182 -17.33 13.91 35.74
CA LEU A 182 -16.85 15.22 36.21
C LEU A 182 -16.31 16.04 35.03
N PRO A 183 -16.65 17.34 34.91
CA PRO A 183 -16.15 18.20 33.83
C PRO A 183 -14.62 18.21 33.72
N ALA A 184 -13.92 18.11 34.85
CA ALA A 184 -12.46 18.05 34.91
C ALA A 184 -11.88 16.76 34.28
N LEU A 185 -12.53 15.61 34.50
CA LEU A 185 -12.15 14.33 33.91
C LEU A 185 -12.33 14.35 32.40
N LEU A 186 -13.49 14.83 31.93
CA LEU A 186 -13.77 15.00 30.50
C LEU A 186 -12.72 15.91 29.83
N ALA A 187 -12.44 17.06 30.44
CA ALA A 187 -11.45 17.99 29.91
C ALA A 187 -10.04 17.38 29.86
N THR A 188 -9.68 16.53 30.83
CA THR A 188 -8.39 15.83 30.86
C THR A 188 -8.27 14.79 29.74
N VAL A 189 -9.29 13.95 29.55
CA VAL A 189 -9.34 12.96 28.47
C VAL A 189 -9.28 13.65 27.10
N VAL A 190 -10.08 14.69 26.89
CA VAL A 190 -10.11 15.44 25.62
C VAL A 190 -8.77 16.11 25.34
N ARG A 191 -8.11 16.72 26.34
CA ARG A 191 -6.78 17.33 26.16
C ARG A 191 -5.71 16.29 25.82
N ARG A 192 -5.69 15.14 26.50
CA ARG A 192 -4.74 14.06 26.22
C ARG A 192 -4.90 13.51 24.80
N PHE A 193 -6.14 13.22 24.41
CA PHE A 193 -6.43 12.77 23.04
C PHE A 193 -6.07 13.83 22.00
N SER A 194 -6.39 15.11 22.26
CA SER A 194 -6.06 16.19 21.34
C SER A 194 -4.54 16.33 21.14
N ARG A 195 -3.73 16.18 22.19
CA ARG A 195 -2.26 16.16 22.09
C ARG A 195 -1.77 15.00 21.22
N LEU A 196 -2.23 13.78 21.51
CA LEU A 196 -1.93 12.58 20.72
C LEU A 196 -2.30 12.76 19.25
N ALA A 197 -3.52 13.23 18.97
CA ALA A 197 -4.00 13.47 17.60
C ALA A 197 -3.10 14.47 16.84
N GLY A 198 -2.52 15.46 17.52
CA GLY A 198 -1.54 16.37 16.90
C GLY A 198 -0.22 15.70 16.53
N LEU A 199 0.30 14.84 17.42
CA LEU A 199 1.52 14.07 17.15
C LEU A 199 1.29 13.08 16.00
N CYS A 200 0.15 12.39 16.01
CA CYS A 200 -0.26 11.50 14.94
C CYS A 200 -0.41 12.24 13.61
N LEU A 201 -1.06 13.42 13.60
CA LEU A 201 -1.19 14.24 12.40
C LEU A 201 0.18 14.62 11.83
N PHE A 202 1.10 15.07 12.68
CA PHE A 202 2.46 15.39 12.27
C PHE A 202 3.18 14.18 11.67
N ALA A 203 3.11 13.02 12.33
CA ALA A 203 3.70 11.78 11.84
C ALA A 203 3.10 11.34 10.50
N VAL A 204 1.76 11.40 10.34
CA VAL A 204 1.04 11.06 9.10
C VAL A 204 1.44 11.98 7.95
N VAL A 205 1.60 13.28 8.19
CA VAL A 205 2.03 14.24 7.16
C VAL A 205 3.46 13.93 6.70
N LEU A 206 4.41 13.80 7.63
CA LEU A 206 5.81 13.55 7.26
C LEU A 206 5.98 12.21 6.55
N SER A 207 5.42 11.14 7.11
CA SER A 207 5.47 9.81 6.51
C SER A 207 4.70 9.74 5.19
N GLY A 208 3.58 10.46 5.07
CA GLY A 208 2.79 10.55 3.85
C GLY A 208 3.53 11.26 2.70
N LEU A 209 4.25 12.34 3.01
CA LEU A 209 5.11 13.04 2.04
C LEU A 209 6.24 12.12 1.56
N TYR A 210 6.90 11.42 2.48
CA TYR A 210 7.93 10.45 2.13
C TYR A 210 7.38 9.32 1.25
N ASN A 211 6.27 8.70 1.65
CA ASN A 211 5.62 7.63 0.89
C ASN A 211 5.19 8.11 -0.51
N ALA A 212 4.65 9.33 -0.63
CA ALA A 212 4.28 9.91 -1.92
C ALA A 212 5.50 10.12 -2.82
N TRP A 213 6.60 10.64 -2.29
CA TRP A 213 7.86 10.81 -3.02
C TRP A 213 8.43 9.46 -3.49
N VAL A 214 8.49 8.47 -2.62
CA VAL A 214 9.05 7.15 -2.97
C VAL A 214 8.21 6.43 -4.03
N GLN A 215 6.88 6.57 -3.99
CA GLN A 215 5.96 5.87 -4.89
C GLN A 215 5.68 6.61 -6.21
N ILE A 216 5.75 7.95 -6.21
CA ILE A 216 5.55 8.78 -7.39
C ILE A 216 6.85 9.54 -7.69
N ARG A 217 7.66 8.99 -8.60
CA ARG A 217 8.93 9.59 -9.01
C ARG A 217 8.82 10.66 -10.10
N SER A 218 7.67 10.80 -10.75
CA SER A 218 7.45 11.80 -11.79
C SER A 218 6.20 12.63 -11.49
N LEU A 219 6.33 13.97 -11.57
CA LEU A 219 5.22 14.89 -11.34
C LEU A 219 4.03 14.61 -12.29
N PRO A 220 4.24 14.34 -13.60
CA PRO A 220 3.13 14.00 -14.49
C PRO A 220 2.32 12.78 -14.03
N ALA A 221 2.99 11.77 -13.44
CA ALA A 221 2.30 10.57 -12.97
C ALA A 221 1.28 10.85 -11.85
N VAL A 222 1.37 11.99 -11.16
CA VAL A 222 0.40 12.41 -10.13
C VAL A 222 -0.99 12.62 -10.73
N TRP A 223 -1.11 13.19 -11.94
CA TRP A 223 -2.42 13.46 -12.56
C TRP A 223 -2.75 12.50 -13.72
N THR A 224 -1.75 11.91 -14.39
CA THR A 224 -2.01 11.01 -15.52
C THR A 224 -2.38 9.59 -15.08
N THR A 225 -1.83 9.09 -13.96
CA THR A 225 -2.05 7.71 -13.52
C THR A 225 -3.31 7.54 -12.66
N PRO A 226 -3.96 6.36 -12.68
CA PRO A 226 -5.04 6.04 -11.73
C PRO A 226 -4.60 6.14 -10.27
N TYR A 227 -3.39 5.63 -9.97
CA TYR A 227 -2.77 5.72 -8.64
C TYR A 227 -2.68 7.18 -8.16
N GLY A 228 -2.13 8.07 -9.00
CA GLY A 228 -1.98 9.48 -8.69
C GLY A 228 -3.32 10.19 -8.45
N ARG A 229 -4.34 9.91 -9.27
CA ARG A 229 -5.70 10.46 -9.10
C ARG A 229 -6.35 10.05 -7.77
N VAL A 230 -6.24 8.78 -7.38
CA VAL A 230 -6.74 8.31 -6.08
C VAL A 230 -5.94 8.92 -4.92
N LEU A 231 -4.63 9.11 -5.08
CA LEU A 231 -3.80 9.79 -4.09
C LEU A 231 -4.23 11.26 -3.92
N LEU A 232 -4.47 11.98 -5.01
CA LEU A 232 -4.97 13.37 -4.94
C LEU A 232 -6.32 13.45 -4.22
N ALA A 233 -7.24 12.52 -4.53
CA ALA A 233 -8.51 12.43 -3.80
C ALA A 233 -8.29 12.17 -2.30
N LYS A 234 -7.40 11.23 -1.94
CA LYS A 234 -7.03 10.95 -0.55
C LYS A 234 -6.47 12.19 0.15
N ILE A 235 -5.59 12.94 -0.51
CA ILE A 235 -4.99 14.18 0.02
C ILE A 235 -6.07 15.25 0.22
N ALA A 236 -6.97 15.45 -0.77
CA ALA A 236 -8.05 16.43 -0.65
C ALA A 236 -8.97 16.12 0.54
N VAL A 237 -9.42 14.87 0.68
CA VAL A 237 -10.24 14.43 1.82
C VAL A 237 -9.48 14.57 3.14
N PHE A 238 -8.19 14.23 3.16
CA PHE A 238 -7.33 14.39 4.32
C PHE A 238 -7.17 15.86 4.75
N LEU A 239 -7.03 16.79 3.81
CA LEU A 239 -6.94 18.22 4.12
C LEU A 239 -8.23 18.74 4.75
N VAL A 240 -9.40 18.28 4.27
CA VAL A 240 -10.70 18.60 4.89
C VAL A 240 -10.78 18.02 6.31
N LEU A 241 -10.38 16.76 6.50
CA LEU A 241 -10.32 16.11 7.80
C LEU A 241 -9.41 16.87 8.78
N ALA A 242 -8.20 17.23 8.33
CA ALA A 242 -7.24 17.99 9.12
C ALA A 242 -7.75 19.40 9.47
N ALA A 243 -8.45 20.07 8.55
CA ALA A 243 -9.05 21.38 8.80
C ALA A 243 -10.14 21.31 9.90
N ILE A 244 -11.01 20.29 9.84
CA ILE A 244 -12.02 20.05 10.89
C ILE A 244 -11.34 19.77 12.23
N GLY A 245 -10.31 18.92 12.24
CA GLY A 245 -9.52 18.62 13.44
C GLY A 245 -8.84 19.86 14.04
N ALA A 246 -8.30 20.74 13.19
CA ALA A 246 -7.72 22.01 13.63
C ALA A 246 -8.78 22.94 14.25
N VAL A 247 -9.98 23.02 13.67
CA VAL A 247 -11.10 23.77 14.26
C VAL A 247 -11.49 23.18 15.62
N ASN A 248 -11.60 21.86 15.74
CA ASN A 248 -11.88 21.21 17.02
C ASN A 248 -10.82 21.54 18.07
N ARG A 249 -9.54 21.37 17.73
CA ARG A 249 -8.39 21.59 18.63
C ARG A 249 -8.26 23.05 19.09
N HIS A 250 -8.42 24.00 18.19
CA HIS A 250 -8.10 25.41 18.47
C HIS A 250 -9.32 26.27 18.82
N ALA A 251 -10.53 25.89 18.38
CA ALA A 251 -11.75 26.66 18.62
C ALA A 251 -12.73 26.01 19.61
N ILE A 252 -12.67 24.69 19.85
CA ILE A 252 -13.65 24.00 20.71
C ILE A 252 -12.99 23.53 22.02
N VAL A 253 -11.91 22.75 21.93
CA VAL A 253 -11.24 22.14 23.09
C VAL A 253 -10.84 23.14 24.20
N PRO A 254 -10.31 24.36 23.90
CA PRO A 254 -9.92 25.31 24.95
C PRO A 254 -11.08 25.76 25.83
N TYR A 255 -12.30 25.78 25.31
CA TYR A 255 -13.50 26.24 26.03
C TYR A 255 -14.12 25.19 26.95
N LEU A 256 -13.63 23.94 26.94
CA LEU A 256 -14.16 22.85 27.78
C LEU A 256 -13.65 22.89 29.24
N GLY A 257 -12.74 23.79 29.60
CA GLY A 257 -12.16 23.80 30.96
C GLY A 257 -11.68 25.14 31.50
N SER A 258 -11.52 26.17 30.67
CA SER A 258 -11.18 27.51 31.14
C SER A 258 -11.87 28.52 30.23
N GLY A 259 -12.65 29.46 30.80
CA GLY A 259 -13.32 30.52 30.05
C GLY A 259 -12.37 31.53 29.35
N ARG A 260 -11.10 31.17 29.13
CA ARG A 260 -10.07 32.01 28.54
C ARG A 260 -10.05 31.84 27.01
N ARG A 261 -10.27 32.95 26.30
CA ARG A 261 -10.16 33.02 24.84
C ARG A 261 -8.69 32.92 24.41
N PRO A 262 -8.32 31.97 23.52
CA PRO A 262 -6.99 31.96 22.92
C PRO A 262 -6.75 33.23 22.08
N ARG A 263 -5.54 33.80 22.13
CA ARG A 263 -5.10 34.94 21.30
C ARG A 263 -3.90 34.52 20.45
N GLY A 264 -3.90 34.83 19.15
CA GLY A 264 -2.78 34.56 18.22
C GLY A 264 -3.20 34.43 16.75
N LEU A 265 -2.23 34.46 15.83
CA LEU A 265 -2.44 34.33 14.38
C LEU A 265 -3.18 33.04 14.00
N VAL A 266 -2.80 31.92 14.63
CA VAL A 266 -3.45 30.60 14.44
C VAL A 266 -4.93 30.63 14.84
N THR A 267 -5.30 31.37 15.88
CA THR A 267 -6.70 31.48 16.29
C THR A 267 -7.51 32.30 15.28
N ARG A 268 -6.87 33.26 14.60
CA ARG A 268 -7.48 34.12 13.57
C ARG A 268 -7.74 33.35 12.28
N SER A 269 -6.76 32.58 11.80
CA SER A 269 -6.92 31.69 10.65
C SER A 269 -7.95 30.60 10.91
N VAL A 270 -7.94 29.95 12.07
CA VAL A 270 -8.98 28.97 12.46
C VAL A 270 -10.37 29.60 12.51
N ARG A 271 -10.51 30.86 12.92
CA ARG A 271 -11.80 31.57 12.95
C ARG A 271 -12.34 31.80 11.54
N LEU A 272 -11.47 32.15 10.58
CA LEU A 272 -11.80 32.28 9.16
C LEU A 272 -12.16 30.93 8.54
N THR A 273 -11.38 29.88 8.80
CA THR A 273 -11.69 28.51 8.33
C THR A 273 -13.02 28.01 8.90
N ARG A 274 -13.31 28.28 10.18
CA ARG A 274 -14.62 27.98 10.80
C ARG A 274 -15.75 28.76 10.16
N LEU A 275 -15.54 30.05 9.86
CA LEU A 275 -16.52 30.89 9.16
C LEU A 275 -16.82 30.34 7.76
N ALA A 276 -15.78 29.94 7.02
CA ALA A 276 -15.90 29.36 5.68
C ALA A 276 -16.60 27.99 5.68
N LEU A 277 -16.28 27.11 6.64
CA LEU A 277 -16.83 25.75 6.69
C LEU A 277 -18.21 25.65 7.38
N VAL A 278 -18.53 26.56 8.30
CA VAL A 278 -19.64 26.36 9.27
C VAL A 278 -20.53 27.61 9.43
N GLY A 279 -20.11 28.77 8.93
CA GLY A 279 -20.86 30.02 9.01
C GLY A 279 -20.87 30.70 10.40
N PRO A 280 -21.41 31.93 10.48
CA PRO A 280 -21.44 32.71 11.70
C PRO A 280 -22.55 32.22 12.65
N ARG A 281 -22.21 31.48 13.71
CA ARG A 281 -23.16 31.15 14.80
C ARG A 281 -22.60 31.47 16.18
N ARG A 282 -23.37 32.25 16.96
CA ARG A 282 -23.12 32.60 18.37
C ARG A 282 -23.06 31.33 19.23
N ALA A 283 -22.12 31.26 20.15
CA ALA A 283 -21.98 30.14 21.07
C ALA A 283 -22.95 30.32 22.25
N SER A 284 -23.99 29.50 22.32
CA SER A 284 -24.87 29.37 23.48
C SER A 284 -24.67 27.98 24.14
N SER A 285 -24.43 28.01 25.45
CA SER A 285 -24.28 26.93 26.46
C SER A 285 -23.13 25.88 26.33
N PRO A 286 -22.56 25.40 27.46
CA PRO A 286 -21.59 24.29 27.51
C PRO A 286 -22.14 22.97 26.92
N PHE A 287 -23.45 22.72 27.11
CA PHE A 287 -24.14 21.56 26.54
C PHE A 287 -24.19 21.60 25.01
N GLY A 288 -24.35 22.79 24.42
CA GLY A 288 -24.25 22.99 22.98
C GLY A 288 -22.84 22.76 22.43
N LEU A 289 -21.79 22.91 23.26
CA LEU A 289 -20.40 22.67 22.85
C LEU A 289 -20.09 21.17 22.75
N ALA A 290 -20.57 20.37 23.70
CA ALA A 290 -20.40 18.91 23.69
C ALA A 290 -21.18 18.24 22.54
N ALA A 291 -22.41 18.69 22.27
CA ALA A 291 -23.18 18.21 21.12
C ALA A 291 -22.51 18.56 19.78
N ARG A 292 -21.88 19.75 19.68
CA ARG A 292 -21.07 20.14 18.52
C ARG A 292 -19.85 19.25 18.35
N LEU A 293 -19.13 18.98 19.43
CA LEU A 293 -17.97 18.09 19.41
C LEU A 293 -18.35 16.69 18.88
N THR A 294 -19.47 16.12 19.34
CA THR A 294 -19.95 14.83 18.82
C THR A 294 -20.23 14.86 17.32
N ARG A 295 -20.85 15.93 16.79
CA ARG A 295 -21.10 16.05 15.34
C ARG A 295 -19.81 16.16 14.53
N TYR A 296 -18.85 16.97 14.97
CA TYR A 296 -17.58 17.09 14.27
C TYR A 296 -16.79 15.79 14.31
N VAL A 297 -16.71 15.12 15.47
CA VAL A 297 -16.04 13.82 15.54
C VAL A 297 -16.74 12.78 14.66
N GLY A 298 -18.07 12.83 14.54
CA GLY A 298 -18.82 12.01 13.59
C GLY A 298 -18.45 12.31 12.13
N ALA A 299 -18.35 13.58 11.75
CA ALA A 299 -17.90 13.98 10.42
C ALA A 299 -16.44 13.57 10.14
N GLU A 300 -15.54 13.74 11.11
CA GLU A 300 -14.15 13.29 11.02
C GLU A 300 -14.08 11.76 10.84
N ALA A 301 -14.91 10.99 11.55
CA ALA A 301 -14.98 9.54 11.40
C ALA A 301 -15.43 9.13 9.98
N ILE A 302 -16.44 9.80 9.41
CA ILE A 302 -16.89 9.53 8.04
C ILE A 302 -15.79 9.84 7.03
N LEU A 303 -15.12 10.99 7.15
CA LEU A 303 -13.99 11.33 6.27
C LEU A 303 -12.84 10.33 6.41
N ALA A 304 -12.57 9.84 7.63
CA ALA A 304 -11.60 8.78 7.83
C ALA A 304 -11.97 7.48 7.09
N LEU A 305 -13.26 7.09 7.06
CA LEU A 305 -13.72 5.93 6.27
C LEU A 305 -13.35 6.08 4.79
N VAL A 306 -13.55 7.28 4.23
CA VAL A 306 -13.19 7.59 2.84
C VAL A 306 -11.68 7.54 2.63
N VAL A 307 -10.88 8.11 3.54
CA VAL A 307 -9.40 8.04 3.48
C VAL A 307 -8.91 6.60 3.51
N PHE A 308 -9.49 5.74 4.36
CA PHE A 308 -9.17 4.30 4.37
C PHE A 308 -9.60 3.61 3.08
N GLY A 309 -10.74 3.99 2.50
CA GLY A 309 -11.19 3.47 1.21
C GLY A 309 -10.21 3.79 0.09
N CYS A 310 -9.78 5.05 0.00
CA CYS A 310 -8.72 5.45 -0.94
C CYS A 310 -7.42 4.69 -0.67
N THR A 311 -7.06 4.44 0.59
CA THR A 311 -5.85 3.69 0.95
C THR A 311 -5.92 2.23 0.52
N ALA A 312 -7.09 1.59 0.67
CA ALA A 312 -7.32 0.23 0.22
C ALA A 312 -7.19 0.13 -1.31
N VAL A 313 -7.80 1.06 -2.06
CA VAL A 313 -7.67 1.14 -3.52
C VAL A 313 -6.22 1.38 -3.94
N LEU A 314 -5.52 2.31 -3.29
CA LEU A 314 -4.12 2.61 -3.59
C LEU A 314 -3.23 1.38 -3.42
N GLY A 315 -3.47 0.60 -2.36
CA GLY A 315 -2.68 -0.59 -2.08
C GLY A 315 -2.89 -1.74 -3.06
N GLU A 316 -4.00 -1.77 -3.79
CA GLU A 316 -4.25 -2.74 -4.88
C GLU A 316 -3.89 -2.19 -6.26
N SER A 317 -3.55 -0.90 -6.34
CA SER A 317 -3.20 -0.25 -7.60
C SER A 317 -1.68 -0.18 -7.78
N THR A 318 -1.24 -0.33 -9.02
CA THR A 318 0.19 -0.23 -9.38
C THR A 318 0.71 1.20 -9.10
N PRO A 319 1.76 1.37 -8.27
CA PRO A 319 2.34 2.68 -7.99
C PRO A 319 2.84 3.39 -9.25
N GLY A 320 2.83 4.73 -9.24
CA GLY A 320 3.26 5.54 -10.38
C GLY A 320 4.67 5.21 -10.90
N ARG A 321 5.60 4.85 -10.00
CA ARG A 321 6.95 4.36 -10.37
C ARG A 321 6.97 3.08 -11.21
N HIS A 322 5.93 2.25 -11.14
CA HIS A 322 5.76 1.00 -11.90
C HIS A 322 4.77 1.14 -13.07
N ALA A 323 3.97 2.22 -13.12
CA ALA A 323 2.98 2.44 -14.16
C ALA A 323 3.59 2.51 -15.59
N GLY A 324 4.85 2.91 -15.72
CA GLY A 324 5.59 2.88 -16.99
C GLY A 324 6.23 1.52 -17.35
N ARG A 325 6.27 0.55 -16.43
CA ARG A 325 6.85 -0.79 -16.67
C ARG A 325 5.83 -1.77 -17.28
N HIS A 326 4.56 -1.70 -16.85
CA HIS A 326 3.49 -2.57 -17.40
C HIS A 326 2.85 -2.05 -18.70
N GLY A 327 3.18 -0.82 -19.12
CA GLY A 327 2.76 -0.28 -20.43
C GLY A 327 3.56 -0.82 -21.62
N ARG A 328 4.56 -1.68 -21.39
CA ARG A 328 5.45 -2.20 -22.45
C ARG A 328 4.94 -3.47 -23.15
N GLY A 329 3.70 -3.87 -22.89
CA GLY A 329 2.94 -4.80 -23.74
C GLY A 329 1.94 -4.08 -24.67
N GLN A 330 2.04 -2.76 -24.81
CA GLN A 330 1.28 -2.03 -25.81
C GLN A 330 2.18 -1.89 -27.04
N GLU A 331 2.01 -2.81 -27.99
CA GLU A 331 2.46 -2.65 -29.37
C GLU A 331 2.27 -1.18 -29.78
N ARG A 332 3.34 -0.55 -30.25
CA ARG A 332 3.27 0.79 -30.83
C ARG A 332 2.37 0.73 -32.06
N ARG A 333 1.10 1.11 -31.90
CA ARG A 333 0.06 1.06 -32.95
C ARG A 333 0.20 2.14 -34.04
N GLY A 334 1.36 2.79 -34.19
CA GLY A 334 1.56 3.77 -35.26
C GLY A 334 2.82 4.64 -35.14
N PRO A 335 3.11 5.44 -36.19
CA PRO A 335 4.26 6.35 -36.22
C PRO A 335 4.15 7.47 -35.18
N ILE A 336 5.28 7.85 -34.59
CA ILE A 336 5.38 9.03 -33.72
C ILE A 336 5.68 10.24 -34.60
N HIS A 337 4.76 11.20 -34.64
CA HIS A 337 4.99 12.49 -35.29
C HIS A 337 5.53 13.49 -34.27
N THR A 338 6.71 14.05 -34.53
CA THR A 338 7.35 15.08 -33.69
C THR A 338 8.11 16.05 -34.56
N THR A 339 8.26 17.30 -34.12
CA THR A 339 9.16 18.26 -34.76
C THR A 339 10.61 18.03 -34.33
N MET A 340 11.57 18.53 -35.11
CA MET A 340 13.00 18.46 -34.77
C MET A 340 13.34 19.27 -33.51
N GLU A 341 12.66 20.40 -33.30
CA GLU A 341 12.83 21.23 -32.10
C GLU A 341 12.41 20.47 -30.84
N GLN A 342 11.19 19.90 -30.83
CA GLN A 342 10.69 19.08 -29.71
C GLN A 342 11.57 17.84 -29.45
N LEU A 343 12.14 17.26 -30.51
CA LEU A 343 13.04 16.12 -30.39
C LEU A 343 14.36 16.49 -29.70
N HIS A 344 14.94 17.65 -30.03
CA HIS A 344 16.14 18.14 -29.37
C HIS A 344 15.88 18.52 -27.91
N GLU A 345 14.73 19.13 -27.62
CA GLU A 345 14.32 19.42 -26.24
C GLU A 345 14.15 18.15 -25.39
N SER A 346 13.75 17.03 -26.00
CA SER A 346 13.61 15.74 -25.31
C SER A 346 14.88 14.89 -25.28
N GLY A 347 16.04 15.45 -25.64
CA GLY A 347 17.33 14.75 -25.59
C GLY A 347 17.61 13.86 -26.81
N GLY A 348 17.01 14.17 -27.97
CA GLY A 348 17.29 13.53 -29.26
C GLY A 348 16.44 12.30 -29.58
N VAL A 349 15.59 11.85 -28.65
CA VAL A 349 14.61 10.78 -28.87
C VAL A 349 13.25 11.18 -28.33
N PRO A 350 12.13 10.74 -28.93
CA PRO A 350 10.80 11.07 -28.41
C PRO A 350 10.61 10.58 -26.98
N SER A 351 9.81 11.30 -26.18
CA SER A 351 9.47 10.85 -24.84
C SER A 351 8.76 9.49 -24.87
N GLY A 352 9.24 8.53 -24.07
CA GLY A 352 8.74 7.15 -24.09
C GLY A 352 9.25 6.34 -25.28
N TRP A 353 10.34 6.80 -25.92
CA TRP A 353 10.93 6.05 -27.02
C TRP A 353 11.49 4.70 -26.56
N SER A 354 11.19 3.66 -27.32
CA SER A 354 11.83 2.35 -27.23
C SER A 354 12.13 1.88 -28.65
N PHE A 355 13.17 1.07 -28.78
CA PHE A 355 13.41 0.31 -30.00
C PHE A 355 12.16 -0.52 -30.33
N ALA A 356 11.76 -0.51 -31.61
CA ALA A 356 10.65 -1.31 -32.12
C ALA A 356 11.13 -1.91 -33.46
N ALA A 357 11.36 -3.22 -33.45
CA ALA A 357 11.65 -3.96 -34.67
C ALA A 357 10.37 -4.11 -35.52
N PRO A 358 10.49 -4.32 -36.84
CA PRO A 358 9.39 -4.85 -37.65
C PRO A 358 8.86 -6.17 -37.08
N ALA A 359 7.64 -6.55 -37.46
CA ALA A 359 7.11 -7.88 -37.12
C ALA A 359 7.98 -8.97 -37.74
N GLY A 360 8.43 -9.92 -36.92
CA GLY A 360 9.14 -11.12 -37.33
C GLY A 360 8.22 -12.32 -37.49
N ASP A 361 8.78 -13.42 -37.98
CA ASP A 361 8.12 -14.71 -38.15
C ASP A 361 8.62 -15.71 -37.11
N GLU A 362 7.70 -16.19 -36.27
CA GLU A 362 8.00 -17.07 -35.14
C GLU A 362 8.56 -18.42 -35.58
N ASP A 363 8.08 -18.98 -36.70
CA ASP A 363 8.54 -20.28 -37.20
C ASP A 363 9.97 -20.17 -37.73
N ARG A 364 10.27 -19.12 -38.51
CA ARG A 364 11.65 -18.84 -38.92
C ARG A 364 12.56 -18.53 -37.73
N GLY A 365 12.03 -17.85 -36.72
CA GLY A 365 12.75 -17.57 -35.47
C GLY A 365 13.13 -18.84 -34.72
N ARG A 366 12.22 -19.81 -34.65
CA ARG A 366 12.48 -21.13 -34.07
C ARG A 366 13.54 -21.90 -34.86
N ASP A 367 13.54 -21.77 -36.18
CA ASP A 367 14.58 -22.38 -37.03
C ASP A 367 15.95 -21.73 -36.77
N VAL A 368 16.02 -20.40 -36.60
CA VAL A 368 17.26 -19.69 -36.22
C VAL A 368 17.73 -20.15 -34.83
N PHE A 369 16.82 -20.25 -33.85
CA PHE A 369 17.12 -20.74 -32.51
C PHE A 369 17.72 -22.16 -32.53
N THR A 370 17.20 -23.00 -33.42
CA THR A 370 17.69 -24.38 -33.64
C THR A 370 19.06 -24.37 -34.33
N LYS A 371 19.20 -23.59 -35.41
CA LYS A 371 20.43 -23.49 -36.21
C LYS A 371 21.62 -23.00 -35.41
N LEU A 372 21.40 -22.07 -34.47
CA LEU A 372 22.43 -21.52 -33.59
C LEU A 372 22.65 -22.35 -32.32
N GLU A 373 21.93 -23.46 -32.17
CA GLU A 373 21.97 -24.34 -31.00
C GLU A 373 21.74 -23.60 -29.68
N CYS A 374 20.84 -22.62 -29.66
CA CYS A 374 20.54 -21.85 -28.45
C CYS A 374 20.06 -22.77 -27.30
N PHE A 375 19.43 -23.89 -27.63
CA PHE A 375 19.03 -24.94 -26.69
C PHE A 375 20.20 -25.62 -25.94
N ALA A 376 21.44 -25.48 -26.43
CA ALA A 376 22.60 -26.05 -25.75
C ALA A 376 22.82 -25.43 -24.37
N CYS A 377 22.44 -24.16 -24.19
CA CYS A 377 22.51 -23.44 -22.92
C CYS A 377 21.13 -23.18 -22.31
N HIS A 378 20.12 -22.92 -23.15
CA HIS A 378 18.82 -22.44 -22.69
C HIS A 378 17.75 -23.55 -22.71
N ARG A 379 16.98 -23.64 -21.62
CA ARG A 379 15.78 -24.48 -21.58
C ARG A 379 14.58 -23.71 -22.14
N VAL A 380 13.72 -24.42 -22.87
CA VAL A 380 12.39 -23.96 -23.30
C VAL A 380 11.41 -25.11 -23.11
N ASP A 381 10.64 -25.10 -22.02
CA ASP A 381 9.65 -26.14 -21.76
C ASP A 381 8.50 -26.08 -22.77
N GLY A 382 7.97 -27.25 -23.15
CA GLY A 382 6.94 -27.37 -24.19
C GLY A 382 7.49 -27.38 -25.63
N ALA A 383 8.77 -27.07 -25.84
CA ALA A 383 9.43 -27.22 -27.13
C ALA A 383 10.18 -28.57 -27.22
N ALA A 384 10.15 -29.21 -28.39
CA ALA A 384 10.86 -30.47 -28.64
C ALA A 384 12.38 -30.26 -28.87
N PHE A 385 13.07 -29.73 -27.86
CA PHE A 385 14.53 -29.57 -27.85
C PHE A 385 15.21 -30.52 -26.85
N PRO A 386 16.46 -30.94 -27.10
CA PRO A 386 17.24 -31.67 -26.11
C PRO A 386 17.43 -30.86 -24.82
N PRO A 387 17.63 -31.51 -23.66
CA PRO A 387 17.97 -30.81 -22.43
C PRO A 387 19.31 -30.06 -22.58
N PRO A 388 19.46 -28.87 -21.96
CA PRO A 388 20.67 -28.07 -22.10
C PRO A 388 21.89 -28.81 -21.53
N SER A 389 23.01 -28.71 -22.25
CA SER A 389 24.29 -29.33 -21.89
C SER A 389 25.27 -28.35 -21.21
N ARG A 390 24.95 -27.05 -21.26
CA ARG A 390 25.72 -25.95 -20.66
C ARG A 390 24.79 -25.07 -19.80
N PRO A 391 25.33 -24.35 -18.82
CA PRO A 391 24.53 -23.46 -17.99
C PRO A 391 24.01 -22.28 -18.82
N GLY A 392 22.71 -22.02 -18.73
CA GLY A 392 22.06 -20.82 -19.23
C GLY A 392 20.76 -20.56 -18.47
N PRO A 393 20.23 -19.33 -18.48
CA PRO A 393 18.93 -19.03 -17.91
C PRO A 393 17.81 -19.71 -18.70
N ASP A 394 16.74 -20.06 -18.00
CA ASP A 394 15.53 -20.64 -18.58
C ASP A 394 14.78 -19.58 -19.41
N LEU A 395 14.39 -19.93 -20.64
CA LEU A 395 13.72 -19.03 -21.57
C LEU A 395 12.23 -19.33 -21.75
N THR A 396 11.68 -20.31 -21.03
CA THR A 396 10.27 -20.76 -21.16
C THR A 396 9.24 -19.63 -21.08
N THR A 397 9.51 -18.60 -20.27
CA THR A 397 8.62 -17.44 -20.08
C THR A 397 9.27 -16.11 -20.46
N VAL A 398 10.35 -16.13 -21.26
CA VAL A 398 11.16 -14.93 -21.51
C VAL A 398 10.35 -13.78 -22.13
N GLY A 399 9.41 -14.08 -23.02
CA GLY A 399 8.54 -13.10 -23.68
C GLY A 399 7.59 -12.38 -22.70
N ALA A 400 7.25 -12.99 -21.57
CA ALA A 400 6.42 -12.36 -20.53
C ALA A 400 7.21 -11.40 -19.62
N HIS A 401 8.54 -11.48 -19.62
CA HIS A 401 9.39 -10.78 -18.66
C HIS A 401 10.24 -9.65 -19.27
N HIS A 402 10.53 -9.71 -20.56
CA HIS A 402 11.49 -8.81 -21.19
C HIS A 402 10.91 -8.09 -22.42
N PRO A 403 11.17 -6.78 -22.59
CA PRO A 403 10.78 -6.06 -23.79
C PRO A 403 11.69 -6.41 -24.98
N THR A 404 11.19 -6.25 -26.22
CA THR A 404 11.91 -6.52 -27.49
C THR A 404 13.34 -5.98 -27.50
N GLY A 405 13.54 -4.71 -27.14
CA GLY A 405 14.86 -4.08 -27.16
C GLY A 405 15.87 -4.73 -26.21
N TYR A 406 15.41 -5.30 -25.09
CA TYR A 406 16.28 -6.04 -24.18
C TYR A 406 16.70 -7.40 -24.76
N LEU A 407 15.78 -8.10 -25.43
CA LEU A 407 16.09 -9.37 -26.10
C LEU A 407 17.12 -9.18 -27.21
N VAL A 408 16.93 -8.14 -28.04
CA VAL A 408 17.87 -7.74 -29.09
C VAL A 408 19.25 -7.42 -28.50
N GLU A 409 19.32 -6.60 -27.46
CA GLU A 409 20.59 -6.25 -26.81
C GLU A 409 21.27 -7.46 -26.17
N SER A 410 20.52 -8.36 -25.55
CA SER A 410 21.08 -9.57 -24.92
C SER A 410 21.74 -10.50 -25.95
N ILE A 411 21.22 -10.55 -27.18
CA ILE A 411 21.77 -11.38 -28.26
C ILE A 411 22.99 -10.72 -28.91
N MET A 412 22.92 -9.42 -29.18
CA MET A 412 23.93 -8.68 -29.94
C MET A 412 25.04 -8.09 -29.07
N ASN A 413 24.79 -7.94 -27.77
CA ASN A 413 25.73 -7.41 -26.79
C ASN A 413 25.48 -8.07 -25.42
N PRO A 414 25.79 -9.37 -25.27
CA PRO A 414 25.52 -10.11 -24.04
C PRO A 414 26.30 -9.60 -22.81
N ASN A 415 27.27 -8.70 -23.00
CA ASN A 415 28.01 -8.04 -21.93
C ASN A 415 27.44 -6.68 -21.52
N ALA A 416 26.38 -6.18 -22.18
CA ALA A 416 25.67 -4.96 -21.78
C ALA A 416 25.00 -5.12 -20.41
N VAL A 417 24.43 -6.30 -20.16
CA VAL A 417 23.76 -6.66 -18.91
C VAL A 417 24.14 -8.09 -18.56
N ILE A 418 24.90 -8.26 -17.48
CA ILE A 418 25.34 -9.57 -17.00
C ILE A 418 24.42 -10.01 -15.87
N VAL A 419 23.81 -11.19 -16.02
CA VAL A 419 22.96 -11.79 -14.99
C VAL A 419 23.82 -12.63 -14.05
N ASP A 420 23.80 -12.30 -12.77
CA ASP A 420 24.47 -13.10 -11.75
C ASP A 420 23.75 -14.46 -11.59
N GLY A 421 24.47 -15.55 -11.84
CA GLY A 421 23.94 -16.89 -11.72
C GLY A 421 25.02 -17.96 -11.89
N PRO A 422 24.76 -19.19 -11.40
CA PRO A 422 25.75 -20.25 -11.43
C PRO A 422 26.12 -20.64 -12.87
N GLY A 423 27.32 -20.24 -13.29
CA GLY A 423 27.90 -20.60 -14.58
C GLY A 423 27.55 -19.66 -15.75
N TYR A 424 26.86 -18.54 -15.54
CA TYR A 424 26.52 -17.59 -16.61
C TYR A 424 27.66 -16.62 -16.95
N THR A 425 28.63 -16.51 -16.06
CA THR A 425 29.75 -15.57 -16.17
C THR A 425 31.06 -16.33 -16.15
N GLY A 426 31.94 -16.03 -17.10
CA GLY A 426 33.29 -16.58 -17.18
C GLY A 426 34.23 -16.02 -16.11
N PRO A 427 35.45 -16.58 -15.97
CA PRO A 427 36.45 -16.12 -15.01
C PRO A 427 36.90 -14.66 -15.22
N ASP A 428 36.72 -14.12 -16.42
CA ASP A 428 37.03 -12.73 -16.78
C ASP A 428 35.90 -11.74 -16.44
N GLY A 429 34.83 -12.23 -15.79
CA GLY A 429 33.67 -11.41 -15.42
C GLY A 429 32.73 -11.10 -16.58
N ARG A 430 32.89 -11.74 -17.75
CA ARG A 430 32.03 -11.57 -18.92
C ARG A 430 31.00 -12.68 -19.07
N SER A 431 29.92 -12.39 -19.80
CA SER A 431 28.92 -13.41 -20.15
C SER A 431 29.56 -14.56 -20.94
N ILE A 432 29.18 -15.80 -20.62
CA ILE A 432 29.59 -16.97 -21.41
C ILE A 432 28.79 -17.11 -22.71
N MET A 433 27.73 -16.31 -22.88
CA MET A 433 26.94 -16.27 -24.11
C MET A 433 27.82 -15.71 -25.24
N PRO A 434 27.94 -16.41 -26.38
CA PRO A 434 28.68 -15.90 -27.52
C PRO A 434 28.10 -14.59 -28.05
N ASP A 435 28.96 -13.76 -28.64
CA ASP A 435 28.52 -12.60 -29.42
C ASP A 435 28.08 -13.06 -30.82
N TYR A 436 26.83 -12.77 -31.19
CA TYR A 436 26.24 -13.19 -32.46
C TYR A 436 26.21 -12.09 -33.53
N ARG A 437 26.88 -10.95 -33.29
CA ARG A 437 26.86 -9.79 -34.19
C ARG A 437 27.21 -10.07 -35.65
N ASP A 438 28.12 -11.01 -35.88
CA ASP A 438 28.61 -11.37 -37.21
C ASP A 438 27.99 -12.70 -37.71
N SER A 439 27.14 -13.33 -36.89
CA SER A 439 26.53 -14.65 -37.13
C SER A 439 25.05 -14.58 -37.50
N LEU A 440 24.39 -13.44 -37.23
CA LEU A 440 22.98 -13.20 -37.50
C LEU A 440 22.82 -12.10 -38.55
N THR A 441 21.97 -12.32 -39.55
CA THR A 441 21.45 -11.20 -40.34
C THR A 441 20.43 -10.41 -39.50
N ILE A 442 20.13 -9.18 -39.90
CA ILE A 442 19.07 -8.38 -39.25
C ILE A 442 17.72 -9.11 -39.31
N ALA A 443 17.44 -9.83 -40.41
CA ALA A 443 16.22 -10.62 -40.56
C ALA A 443 16.20 -11.80 -39.57
N ASP A 444 17.30 -12.56 -39.47
CA ASP A 444 17.40 -13.68 -38.52
C ASP A 444 17.21 -13.21 -37.08
N LEU A 445 17.77 -12.05 -36.73
CA LEU A 445 17.62 -11.47 -35.39
C LEU A 445 16.18 -11.05 -35.10
N ILE A 446 15.48 -10.44 -36.06
CA ILE A 446 14.07 -10.05 -35.92
C ILE A 446 13.19 -11.29 -35.74
N ASP A 447 13.37 -12.31 -36.59
CA ASP A 447 12.60 -13.55 -36.52
C ASP A 447 12.91 -14.30 -35.21
N LEU A 448 14.17 -14.42 -34.80
CA LEU A 448 14.58 -15.03 -33.53
C LEU A 448 13.93 -14.35 -32.33
N VAL A 449 13.91 -13.01 -32.31
CA VAL A 449 13.26 -12.26 -31.23
C VAL A 449 11.75 -12.47 -31.23
N ALA A 450 11.10 -12.55 -32.40
CA ALA A 450 9.67 -12.87 -32.49
C ALA A 450 9.35 -14.23 -31.86
N TYR A 451 10.18 -15.26 -32.11
CA TYR A 451 10.04 -16.55 -31.44
C TYR A 451 10.21 -16.45 -29.91
N LEU A 452 11.20 -15.70 -29.42
CA LEU A 452 11.39 -15.51 -27.98
C LEU A 452 10.24 -14.74 -27.32
N GLU A 453 9.64 -13.79 -28.03
CA GLU A 453 8.47 -13.04 -27.55
C GLU A 453 7.22 -13.90 -27.41
N SER A 454 7.06 -14.94 -28.25
CA SER A 454 5.93 -15.87 -28.14
C SER A 454 6.04 -16.83 -26.95
N LEU A 455 7.23 -16.98 -26.35
CA LEU A 455 7.47 -17.79 -25.15
C LEU A 455 6.94 -17.11 -23.88
N THR A 456 5.61 -17.17 -23.67
CA THR A 456 4.94 -16.58 -22.49
C THR A 456 4.48 -17.61 -21.45
N GLY A 457 4.86 -18.88 -21.60
CA GLY A 457 4.45 -19.97 -20.70
C GLY A 457 3.01 -20.47 -20.84
N ASN A 458 2.31 -20.09 -21.92
CA ASN A 458 0.89 -20.45 -22.18
C ASN A 458 0.73 -21.39 -23.38
N HIS A 459 1.57 -22.42 -23.49
CA HIS A 459 1.34 -23.49 -24.46
C HIS A 459 0.95 -24.76 -23.71
N ASN A 460 -0.30 -25.17 -23.95
CA ASN A 460 -1.07 -26.30 -23.42
C ASN A 460 -0.31 -27.43 -22.72
#